data_AF-A0A7C0X3I3-F1
#
_entry.id   AF-A0A7C0X3I3-F1
#
_cell.length_a   1.000
_cell.length_b   1.000
_cell.length_c   1.000
_cell.angle_alpha   90.00
_cell.angle_beta   90.00
_cell.angle_gamma   90.00
#
_symmetry.space_group_name_H-M   'P 1'
#
loop_
_entity.id
_entity.type
_entity.pdbx_description
1 polymer ?
#
loop_
_entity_poly.entity_id
_entity_poly.type
_entity_poly.pdbx_seq_one_letter_code
_entity_poly.pdbx_strand_id
1 'polypeptide(L)'
;MGSDEGVSVVVSVVLLLGLLVAVSAIVHVTYVPEWRRSAEADHMDDVFEDISEFKSSVDLIAAVSPASECTISQPIRMGGGSIPVISPEKSGCMLRTNPLLPDLYITADNCTTAFAFTDLGSIELESDNIYEIDRTYVYENGGLILKEINRSVMVLTPSIILSKLENGTKALTVQVIDMDLESGSIASSGVEEIYFTYRSSTTRFSGSASDVSLTIRSNYPDAWKAFLMDRAKNAGFNASEFNVTASQNVELDIYGDVILNVVEVDGDARIRPVIEAIEPTWTPGGGISWDCGGWWKLDEGSGTTATDSSGNDNHGTIHGATWSSGYLHFDGSNDYVSIPDNDSLEPQDAITLAAWVKWERDPSTGHRWANIISKYGDNQYLLQHNVNNQYFEVAVRTDRGRSYTWSSTEPQQGVWYHVAGVYDGSEVIIYVNGTRESSRGLTGNITTSSSPVNLGRRAWTGDRYFNGVIYDARIYCRALTPSEIQALASSPPP
;
A
#
# COMPACT_ATOMS: atom_id res chain seq x y z
N MET A 1 -55.65 -8.66 40.82
CA MET A 1 -55.48 -9.05 39.41
C MET A 1 -54.60 -7.98 38.79
N GLY A 2 -53.31 -8.27 38.54
CA GLY A 2 -52.38 -7.24 38.04
C GLY A 2 -50.90 -7.62 38.02
N SER A 3 -50.49 -8.73 38.64
CA SER A 3 -49.09 -9.21 38.59
C SER A 3 -48.83 -10.21 37.47
N ASP A 4 -49.82 -11.04 37.11
CA ASP A 4 -49.57 -12.23 36.28
C ASP A 4 -49.58 -11.93 34.76
N GLU A 5 -50.31 -10.89 34.34
CA GLU A 5 -50.33 -10.47 32.92
C GLU A 5 -49.00 -9.86 32.48
N GLY A 6 -48.33 -9.07 33.34
CA GLY A 6 -47.03 -8.47 33.04
C GLY A 6 -45.91 -9.51 32.89
N VAL A 7 -45.94 -10.58 33.70
CA VAL A 7 -44.97 -11.68 33.62
C VAL A 7 -45.17 -12.50 32.35
N SER A 8 -46.42 -12.77 31.94
CA SER A 8 -46.71 -13.50 30.71
C SER A 8 -46.20 -12.79 29.47
N VAL A 9 -46.35 -11.46 29.38
CA VAL A 9 -45.88 -10.67 28.23
C VAL A 9 -44.36 -10.70 28.13
N VAL A 10 -43.65 -10.56 29.25
CA VAL A 10 -42.18 -10.60 29.29
C VAL A 10 -41.66 -11.97 28.87
N VAL A 11 -42.26 -13.06 29.38
CA VAL A 11 -41.87 -14.43 29.01
C VAL A 11 -42.11 -14.69 27.52
N SER A 12 -43.24 -14.23 26.96
CA SER A 12 -43.51 -14.35 25.52
C SER A 12 -42.50 -13.60 24.66
N VAL A 13 -42.12 -12.37 25.05
CA VAL A 13 -41.12 -11.57 24.32
C VAL A 13 -39.74 -12.24 24.37
N VAL A 14 -39.33 -12.76 25.53
CA VAL A 14 -38.04 -13.44 25.69
C VAL A 14 -38.00 -14.75 24.88
N LEU A 15 -39.08 -15.53 24.87
CA LEU A 15 -39.17 -16.74 24.04
C LEU A 15 -39.15 -16.43 22.54
N LEU A 16 -39.78 -15.34 22.12
CA LEU A 16 -39.81 -14.92 20.73
C LEU A 16 -38.44 -14.40 20.26
N LEU A 17 -37.72 -13.66 21.13
CA LEU A 17 -36.32 -13.31 20.93
C LEU A 17 -35.42 -14.55 20.86
N GLY A 18 -35.59 -15.50 21.77
CA GLY A 18 -34.83 -16.76 21.76
C GLY A 18 -35.06 -17.57 20.49
N LEU A 19 -36.30 -17.65 20.00
CA LEU A 19 -36.64 -18.29 18.74
C LEU A 19 -36.00 -17.56 17.55
N LEU A 20 -36.06 -16.22 17.54
CA LEU A 20 -35.48 -15.41 16.47
C LEU A 20 -33.95 -15.55 16.41
N VAL A 21 -33.28 -15.59 17.55
CA VAL A 21 -31.84 -15.87 17.65
C VAL A 21 -31.53 -17.28 17.15
N ALA A 22 -32.30 -18.28 17.56
CA ALA A 22 -32.10 -19.67 17.12
C ALA A 22 -32.29 -19.85 15.61
N VAL A 23 -33.34 -19.24 15.04
CA VAL A 23 -33.59 -19.24 13.59
C VAL A 23 -32.47 -18.51 12.85
N SER A 24 -32.04 -17.34 13.35
CA SER A 24 -30.92 -16.60 12.76
C SER A 24 -29.62 -17.41 12.77
N ALA A 25 -29.32 -18.11 13.88
CA ALA A 25 -28.16 -18.97 14.00
C ALA A 25 -28.21 -20.16 13.03
N ILE A 26 -29.37 -20.81 12.89
CA ILE A 26 -29.55 -21.93 11.94
C ILE A 26 -29.38 -21.43 10.51
N VAL A 27 -29.97 -20.28 10.16
CA VAL A 27 -29.80 -19.67 8.83
C VAL A 27 -28.32 -19.34 8.56
N HIS A 28 -27.59 -18.79 9.53
CA HIS A 28 -26.15 -18.53 9.40
C HIS A 28 -25.32 -19.79 9.15
N VAL A 29 -25.67 -20.90 9.80
CA VAL A 29 -24.89 -22.15 9.70
C VAL A 29 -25.24 -22.95 8.45
N THR A 30 -26.47 -22.84 7.94
CA THR A 30 -26.97 -23.73 6.88
C THR A 30 -27.15 -23.07 5.51
N TYR A 31 -27.31 -21.74 5.46
CA TYR A 31 -27.55 -21.03 4.22
C TYR A 31 -26.32 -20.19 3.84
N VAL A 32 -25.55 -20.68 2.87
CA VAL A 32 -24.56 -19.86 2.15
C VAL A 32 -25.31 -19.10 1.07
N PRO A 33 -25.42 -17.77 1.17
CA PRO A 33 -26.14 -17.00 0.17
C PRO A 33 -25.38 -16.96 -1.15
N GLU A 34 -26.09 -17.10 -2.28
CA GLU A 34 -25.48 -17.02 -3.61
C GLU A 34 -24.70 -15.72 -3.84
N TRP A 35 -25.18 -14.61 -3.26
CA TRP A 35 -24.51 -13.31 -3.33
C TRP A 35 -23.15 -13.28 -2.60
N ARG A 36 -22.88 -14.15 -1.62
CA ARG A 36 -21.56 -14.24 -0.97
C ARG A 36 -20.54 -14.93 -1.88
N ARG A 37 -20.93 -16.06 -2.47
CA ARG A 37 -20.10 -16.75 -3.47
C ARG A 37 -19.82 -15.84 -4.67
N SER A 38 -20.85 -15.13 -5.14
CA SER A 38 -20.66 -14.14 -6.22
C SER A 38 -19.67 -13.04 -5.82
N ALA A 39 -19.77 -12.50 -4.60
CA ALA A 39 -18.86 -11.45 -4.16
C ALA A 39 -17.40 -11.92 -4.03
N GLU A 40 -17.17 -13.17 -3.59
CA GLU A 40 -15.82 -13.76 -3.58
C GLU A 40 -15.33 -14.05 -4.99
N ALA A 41 -16.19 -14.54 -5.89
CA ALA A 41 -15.83 -14.75 -7.29
C ALA A 41 -15.47 -13.44 -8.00
N ASP A 42 -16.28 -12.39 -7.81
CA ASP A 42 -16.02 -11.05 -8.35
C ASP A 42 -14.69 -10.49 -7.81
N HIS A 43 -14.40 -10.72 -6.52
CA HIS A 43 -13.12 -10.34 -5.92
C HIS A 43 -11.93 -11.08 -6.56
N MET A 44 -12.09 -12.36 -6.89
CA MET A 44 -11.03 -13.11 -7.58
C MET A 44 -10.78 -12.63 -9.00
N ASP A 45 -11.83 -12.17 -9.69
CA ASP A 45 -11.70 -11.57 -11.01
C ASP A 45 -10.99 -10.20 -10.93
N ASP A 46 -11.31 -9.39 -9.92
CA ASP A 46 -10.63 -8.12 -9.61
C ASP A 46 -9.14 -8.33 -9.32
N VAL A 47 -8.79 -9.30 -8.47
CA VAL A 47 -7.40 -9.68 -8.16
C VAL A 47 -6.64 -10.10 -9.42
N PHE A 48 -7.28 -10.90 -10.27
CA PHE A 48 -6.68 -11.36 -11.52
C PHE A 48 -6.45 -10.21 -12.49
N GLU A 49 -7.41 -9.29 -12.61
CA GLU A 49 -7.28 -8.08 -13.42
C GLU A 49 -6.08 -7.24 -12.96
N ASP A 50 -6.00 -6.93 -11.66
CA ASP A 50 -4.95 -6.09 -11.09
C ASP A 50 -3.54 -6.68 -11.33
N ILE A 51 -3.36 -7.99 -11.09
CA ILE A 51 -2.04 -8.62 -11.32
C ILE A 51 -1.73 -8.81 -12.81
N SER A 52 -2.75 -8.89 -13.67
CA SER A 52 -2.58 -8.92 -15.12
C SER A 52 -2.15 -7.55 -15.67
N GLU A 53 -2.67 -6.46 -15.11
CA GLU A 53 -2.24 -5.09 -15.41
C GLU A 53 -0.80 -4.84 -14.96
N PHE A 54 -0.42 -5.31 -13.77
CA PHE A 54 0.97 -5.27 -13.31
C PHE A 54 1.90 -5.94 -14.32
N LYS A 55 1.61 -7.21 -14.68
CA LYS A 55 2.40 -7.95 -15.67
C LYS A 55 2.49 -7.21 -16.99
N SER A 56 1.36 -6.72 -17.50
CA SER A 56 1.31 -6.02 -18.80
C SER A 56 2.17 -4.76 -18.80
N SER A 57 2.19 -4.04 -17.68
CA SER A 57 3.02 -2.85 -17.49
C SER A 57 4.50 -3.18 -17.45
N VAL A 58 4.90 -4.26 -16.76
CA VAL A 58 6.29 -4.75 -16.75
C VAL A 58 6.71 -5.18 -18.16
N ASP A 59 5.89 -5.95 -18.87
CA ASP A 59 6.15 -6.37 -20.24
C ASP A 59 6.34 -5.17 -21.18
N LEU A 60 5.51 -4.14 -21.03
CA LEU A 60 5.58 -2.93 -21.85
C LEU A 60 6.89 -2.18 -21.61
N ILE A 61 7.29 -1.99 -20.35
CA ILE A 61 8.55 -1.33 -20.01
C ILE A 61 9.74 -2.14 -20.52
N ALA A 62 9.71 -3.46 -20.30
CA ALA A 62 10.74 -4.37 -20.79
C ALA A 62 10.89 -4.31 -22.32
N ALA A 63 9.77 -4.22 -23.05
CA ALA A 63 9.77 -4.09 -24.51
C ALA A 63 10.24 -2.72 -25.02
N VAL A 64 9.86 -1.63 -24.33
CA VAL A 64 10.27 -0.27 -24.68
C VAL A 64 11.75 -0.04 -24.34
N SER A 65 12.25 -0.64 -23.26
CA SER A 65 13.62 -0.47 -22.75
C SER A 65 14.01 1.02 -22.65
N PRO A 66 13.35 1.78 -21.76
CA PRO A 66 13.53 3.23 -21.70
C PRO A 66 14.99 3.60 -21.40
N ALA A 67 15.40 4.78 -21.87
CA ALA A 67 16.78 5.26 -21.71
C ALA A 67 17.13 5.68 -20.27
N SER A 68 16.12 5.77 -19.39
CA SER A 68 16.23 6.16 -17.99
C SER A 68 15.34 5.26 -17.13
N GLU A 69 15.57 5.30 -15.82
CA GLU A 69 14.74 4.60 -14.85
C GLU A 69 13.27 5.02 -14.97
N CYS A 70 12.37 4.06 -14.78
CA CYS A 70 10.94 4.27 -14.87
C CYS A 70 10.24 3.39 -13.83
N THR A 71 9.45 4.01 -12.97
CA THR A 71 8.66 3.32 -11.96
C THR A 71 7.21 3.21 -12.42
N ILE A 72 6.68 2.00 -12.38
CA ILE A 72 5.24 1.75 -12.41
C ILE A 72 4.76 1.35 -11.03
N SER A 73 3.52 1.71 -10.74
CA SER A 73 2.81 1.24 -9.57
C SER A 73 1.48 0.63 -10.01
N GLN A 74 1.14 -0.51 -9.43
CA GLN A 74 -0.12 -1.19 -9.68
C GLN A 74 -0.83 -1.42 -8.34
N PRO A 75 -2.01 -0.81 -8.12
CA PRO A 75 -2.85 -1.16 -6.99
C PRO A 75 -3.43 -2.57 -7.18
N ILE A 76 -3.48 -3.32 -6.09
CA ILE A 76 -4.03 -4.67 -6.00
C ILE A 76 -5.07 -4.69 -4.90
N ARG A 77 -6.31 -5.00 -5.28
CA ARG A 77 -7.42 -5.22 -4.37
C ARG A 77 -7.21 -6.54 -3.64
N MET A 78 -6.96 -6.48 -2.34
CA MET A 78 -6.68 -7.65 -1.48
C MET A 78 -7.87 -8.10 -0.64
N GLY A 79 -9.01 -7.42 -0.73
CA GLY A 79 -10.23 -7.86 -0.07
C GLY A 79 -11.50 -7.61 -0.87
N GLY A 80 -12.52 -8.40 -0.55
CA GLY A 80 -13.81 -8.39 -1.21
C GLY A 80 -14.98 -8.24 -0.23
N GLY A 81 -16.13 -7.80 -0.77
CA GLY A 81 -17.43 -7.91 -0.10
C GLY A 81 -17.69 -6.91 1.04
N SER A 82 -18.17 -5.71 0.71
CA SER A 82 -18.95 -4.91 1.66
C SER A 82 -20.40 -5.42 1.69
N ILE A 83 -20.85 -5.99 2.82
CA ILE A 83 -22.22 -6.47 2.99
C ILE A 83 -22.90 -5.75 4.15
N PRO A 84 -24.20 -5.40 4.07
CA PRO A 84 -24.89 -4.71 5.14
C PRO A 84 -25.13 -5.60 6.38
N VAL A 85 -24.71 -5.10 7.53
CA VAL A 85 -25.32 -5.24 8.87
C VAL A 85 -25.24 -6.60 9.59
N ILE A 86 -25.03 -7.76 8.95
CA ILE A 86 -25.23 -9.06 9.63
C ILE A 86 -23.95 -9.89 9.90
N SER A 87 -22.84 -9.67 9.19
CA SER A 87 -21.50 -10.16 9.60
C SER A 87 -20.39 -9.34 8.92
N PRO A 88 -19.44 -8.75 9.66
CA PRO A 88 -18.42 -7.86 9.09
C PRO A 88 -17.20 -8.59 8.50
N GLU A 89 -17.22 -9.92 8.38
CA GLU A 89 -16.09 -10.68 7.83
C GLU A 89 -15.94 -10.38 6.34
N LYS A 90 -14.81 -9.75 5.99
CA LYS A 90 -14.36 -9.52 4.62
C LYS A 90 -13.43 -10.66 4.23
N SER A 91 -13.54 -11.12 2.98
CA SER A 91 -12.52 -11.98 2.38
C SER A 91 -11.23 -11.18 2.26
N GLY A 92 -10.09 -11.82 2.53
CA GLY A 92 -8.77 -11.21 2.50
C GLY A 92 -7.83 -11.96 1.59
N CYS A 93 -6.64 -11.41 1.38
CA CYS A 93 -5.58 -12.03 0.62
C CYS A 93 -4.26 -11.95 1.39
N MET A 94 -3.40 -12.91 1.12
CA MET A 94 -2.01 -12.96 1.56
C MET A 94 -1.11 -12.73 0.35
N LEU A 95 -0.36 -11.65 0.35
CA LEU A 95 0.63 -11.31 -0.66
C LEU A 95 2.01 -11.64 -0.13
N ARG A 96 2.75 -12.50 -0.82
CA ARG A 96 4.11 -12.92 -0.45
C ARG A 96 5.08 -12.55 -1.57
N THR A 97 6.22 -12.02 -1.17
CA THR A 97 7.35 -11.76 -2.05
C THR A 97 8.47 -12.73 -1.75
N ASN A 98 9.06 -13.28 -2.81
CA ASN A 98 10.17 -14.22 -2.73
C ASN A 98 9.98 -15.34 -1.70
N PRO A 99 8.81 -16.02 -1.65
CA PRO A 99 8.64 -17.16 -0.76
C PRO A 99 9.67 -18.25 -1.07
N LEU A 100 10.06 -18.38 -2.35
CA LEU A 100 11.20 -19.14 -2.87
C LEU A 100 11.74 -18.44 -4.13
N LEU A 101 13.07 -18.35 -4.25
CA LEU A 101 13.75 -17.62 -5.32
C LEU A 101 13.81 -18.47 -6.61
N PRO A 102 13.15 -18.05 -7.71
CA PRO A 102 13.26 -18.75 -8.98
C PRO A 102 14.62 -18.43 -9.62
N ASP A 103 15.30 -19.48 -10.09
CA ASP A 103 16.54 -19.36 -10.84
C ASP A 103 16.30 -19.76 -12.29
N LEU A 104 16.94 -19.04 -13.21
CA LEU A 104 16.98 -19.37 -14.62
C LEU A 104 18.43 -19.56 -15.06
N TYR A 105 18.70 -20.69 -15.69
CA TYR A 105 20.02 -20.99 -16.25
C TYR A 105 19.89 -21.27 -17.74
N ILE A 106 20.79 -20.70 -18.53
CA ILE A 106 20.92 -21.02 -19.95
C ILE A 106 22.32 -21.55 -20.18
N THR A 107 22.43 -22.75 -20.73
CA THR A 107 23.69 -23.31 -21.19
C THR A 107 23.64 -23.49 -22.71
N ALA A 108 24.77 -23.23 -23.35
CA ALA A 108 24.95 -23.34 -24.80
C ALA A 108 26.32 -23.95 -25.11
N ASP A 109 26.45 -24.52 -26.30
CA ASP A 109 27.69 -25.08 -26.85
C ASP A 109 28.30 -26.16 -25.93
N ASN A 110 27.51 -27.16 -25.55
CA ASN A 110 27.89 -28.20 -24.59
C ASN A 110 28.42 -27.63 -23.26
N CYS A 111 27.72 -26.64 -22.71
CA CYS A 111 28.03 -25.98 -21.43
C CYS A 111 29.32 -25.12 -21.43
N THR A 112 29.84 -24.72 -22.59
CA THR A 112 30.97 -23.78 -22.65
C THR A 112 30.54 -22.34 -22.41
N THR A 113 29.30 -22.00 -22.76
CA THR A 113 28.67 -20.72 -22.45
C THR A 113 27.53 -20.95 -21.46
N ALA A 114 27.56 -20.29 -20.31
CA ALA A 114 26.53 -20.39 -19.29
C ALA A 114 26.12 -19.01 -18.77
N PHE A 115 24.81 -18.78 -18.70
CA PHE A 115 24.19 -17.61 -18.10
C PHE A 115 23.39 -18.08 -16.90
N ALA A 116 23.67 -17.51 -15.74
CA ALA A 116 22.97 -17.79 -14.50
C ALA A 116 22.28 -16.51 -14.04
N PHE A 117 20.97 -16.60 -13.87
CA PHE A 117 20.15 -15.57 -13.28
C PHE A 117 19.54 -16.14 -12.01
N THR A 118 19.99 -15.63 -10.88
CA THR A 118 19.59 -16.10 -9.57
C THR A 118 18.72 -15.06 -8.91
N ASP A 119 17.79 -15.51 -8.07
CA ASP A 119 17.01 -14.61 -7.22
C ASP A 119 16.12 -13.62 -8.00
N LEU A 120 15.59 -14.05 -9.15
CA LEU A 120 14.82 -13.24 -10.12
C LEU A 120 13.55 -12.56 -9.58
N GLY A 121 13.18 -12.84 -8.34
CA GLY A 121 11.97 -12.33 -7.73
C GLY A 121 10.70 -13.11 -8.11
N SER A 122 9.81 -13.29 -7.15
CA SER A 122 8.48 -13.86 -7.35
C SER A 122 7.46 -13.19 -6.44
N ILE A 123 6.23 -13.04 -6.96
CA ILE A 123 5.10 -12.49 -6.22
C ILE A 123 4.02 -13.55 -6.18
N GLU A 124 3.58 -13.95 -5.00
CA GLU A 124 2.45 -14.87 -4.81
C GLU A 124 1.32 -14.16 -4.08
N LEU A 125 0.12 -14.21 -4.65
CA LEU A 125 -1.10 -13.68 -4.06
C LEU A 125 -2.07 -14.83 -3.84
N GLU A 126 -2.29 -15.18 -2.57
CA GLU A 126 -3.17 -16.24 -2.10
C GLU A 126 -4.45 -15.63 -1.54
N SER A 127 -5.60 -15.98 -2.10
CA SER A 127 -6.90 -15.59 -1.55
C SER A 127 -7.28 -16.46 -0.34
N ASP A 128 -7.85 -15.86 0.69
CA ASP A 128 -8.47 -16.55 1.84
C ASP A 128 -10.00 -16.43 1.71
N ASN A 129 -10.59 -17.33 0.90
CA ASN A 129 -12.02 -17.34 0.60
C ASN A 129 -12.77 -18.27 1.55
N ILE A 130 -13.96 -17.86 1.98
CA ILE A 130 -14.78 -18.63 2.93
C ILE A 130 -15.72 -19.59 2.17
N TYR A 131 -16.17 -19.22 0.97
CA TYR A 131 -17.23 -19.91 0.22
C TYR A 131 -16.84 -20.29 -1.21
N GLU A 132 -15.87 -19.61 -1.81
CA GLU A 132 -15.21 -19.96 -3.06
C GLU A 132 -13.90 -20.72 -2.84
N ILE A 133 -13.38 -21.33 -3.89
CA ILE A 133 -12.10 -22.05 -3.83
C ILE A 133 -10.95 -21.05 -3.77
N ASP A 134 -10.02 -21.27 -2.83
CA ASP A 134 -8.79 -20.49 -2.77
C ASP A 134 -7.97 -20.66 -4.05
N ARG A 135 -7.54 -19.53 -4.62
CA ARG A 135 -6.62 -19.50 -5.75
C ARG A 135 -5.36 -18.77 -5.32
N THR A 136 -4.24 -19.19 -5.90
CA THR A 136 -2.99 -18.46 -5.79
C THR A 136 -2.56 -17.98 -7.17
N TYR A 137 -2.42 -16.67 -7.34
CA TYR A 137 -1.81 -16.07 -8.52
C TYR A 137 -0.32 -15.87 -8.25
N VAL A 138 0.52 -16.33 -9.17
CA VAL A 138 1.97 -16.33 -9.01
C VAL A 138 2.61 -15.68 -10.22
N TYR A 139 3.31 -14.58 -9.99
CA TYR A 139 4.16 -13.95 -11.00
C TYR A 139 5.61 -14.42 -10.82
N GLU A 140 6.19 -15.04 -11.85
CA GLU A 140 7.57 -15.53 -11.90
C GLU A 140 8.18 -15.25 -13.28
N ASN A 141 9.29 -14.50 -13.34
CA ASN A 141 10.06 -14.22 -14.56
C ASN A 141 9.19 -13.82 -15.78
N GLY A 142 8.26 -12.87 -15.57
CA GLY A 142 7.34 -12.39 -16.60
C GLY A 142 6.16 -13.32 -16.92
N GLY A 143 6.05 -14.49 -16.30
CA GLY A 143 4.91 -15.39 -16.43
C GLY A 143 3.92 -15.20 -15.28
N LEU A 144 2.62 -15.26 -15.56
CA LEU A 144 1.57 -15.33 -14.54
C LEU A 144 0.99 -16.75 -14.51
N ILE A 145 1.03 -17.37 -13.34
CA ILE A 145 0.59 -18.74 -13.08
C ILE A 145 -0.59 -18.70 -12.13
N LEU A 146 -1.64 -19.42 -12.47
CA LEU A 146 -2.76 -19.71 -11.59
C LEU A 146 -2.53 -21.09 -10.97
N LYS A 147 -2.44 -21.14 -9.63
CA LYS A 147 -2.39 -22.36 -8.85
C LYS A 147 -3.73 -22.57 -8.15
N GLU A 148 -4.31 -23.73 -8.40
CA GLU A 148 -5.47 -24.29 -7.72
C GLU A 148 -5.03 -25.57 -6.99
N ILE A 149 -5.89 -26.12 -6.12
CA ILE A 149 -5.59 -27.21 -5.16
C ILE A 149 -4.68 -28.32 -5.73
N ASN A 150 -4.90 -28.77 -6.96
CA ASN A 150 -4.14 -29.86 -7.58
C ASN A 150 -3.59 -29.52 -8.98
N ARG A 151 -3.49 -28.23 -9.32
CA ARG A 151 -3.10 -27.82 -10.68
C ARG A 151 -2.42 -26.47 -10.69
N SER A 152 -1.37 -26.32 -11.50
CA SER A 152 -0.80 -25.03 -11.88
C SER A 152 -0.91 -24.85 -13.39
N VAL A 153 -1.29 -23.65 -13.83
CA VAL A 153 -1.42 -23.30 -15.26
C VAL A 153 -0.86 -21.91 -15.48
N MET A 154 -0.06 -21.76 -16.53
CA MET A 154 0.36 -20.45 -16.98
C MET A 154 -0.80 -19.75 -17.70
N VAL A 155 -1.32 -18.68 -17.08
CA VAL A 155 -2.46 -17.90 -17.59
C VAL A 155 -2.02 -16.74 -18.46
N LEU A 156 -0.86 -16.14 -18.17
CA LEU A 156 -0.21 -15.18 -19.06
C LEU A 156 1.26 -15.57 -19.25
N THR A 157 1.72 -15.54 -20.50
CA THR A 157 3.03 -16.10 -20.86
C THR A 157 4.19 -15.14 -20.59
N PRO A 158 5.37 -15.64 -20.21
CA PRO A 158 6.60 -14.87 -20.14
C PRO A 158 7.14 -14.54 -21.54
N SER A 159 8.09 -13.61 -21.58
CA SER A 159 8.79 -13.18 -22.79
C SER A 159 9.88 -14.19 -23.23
N ILE A 160 9.47 -15.45 -23.39
CA ILE A 160 10.25 -16.54 -23.96
C ILE A 160 9.64 -16.90 -25.31
N ILE A 161 10.41 -16.67 -26.37
CA ILE A 161 9.95 -16.80 -27.76
C ILE A 161 10.79 -17.87 -28.45
N LEU A 162 10.10 -18.90 -28.91
CA LEU A 162 10.63 -19.94 -29.79
C LEU A 162 10.10 -19.67 -31.19
N SER A 163 10.97 -19.70 -32.19
CA SER A 163 10.57 -19.60 -33.59
C SER A 163 11.46 -20.46 -34.47
N LYS A 164 10.92 -20.86 -35.63
CA LYS A 164 11.65 -21.58 -36.67
C LYS A 164 11.57 -20.77 -37.95
N LEU A 165 12.71 -20.32 -38.43
CA LEU A 165 12.82 -19.54 -39.67
C LEU A 165 12.52 -20.43 -40.88
N GLU A 166 12.19 -19.83 -42.03
CA GLU A 166 11.84 -20.57 -43.26
C GLU A 166 12.95 -21.52 -43.74
N ASN A 167 14.21 -21.19 -43.44
CA ASN A 167 15.38 -22.02 -43.74
C ASN A 167 15.57 -23.20 -42.75
N GLY A 168 14.67 -23.37 -41.78
CA GLY A 168 14.71 -24.41 -40.75
C GLY A 168 15.56 -24.06 -39.52
N THR A 169 16.24 -22.92 -39.50
CA THR A 169 17.02 -22.47 -38.34
C THR A 169 16.09 -22.15 -37.17
N LYS A 170 16.42 -22.69 -35.99
CA LYS A 170 15.69 -22.44 -34.75
C LYS A 170 16.19 -21.15 -34.12
N ALA A 171 15.31 -20.40 -33.48
CA ALA A 171 15.66 -19.24 -32.70
C ALA A 171 14.98 -19.28 -31.33
N LEU A 172 15.75 -18.95 -30.31
CA LEU A 172 15.30 -18.78 -28.93
C LEU A 172 15.64 -17.36 -28.49
N THR A 173 14.61 -16.60 -28.15
CA THR A 173 14.76 -15.31 -27.46
C THR A 173 14.24 -15.46 -26.04
N VAL A 174 15.09 -15.19 -25.06
CA VAL A 174 14.74 -15.18 -23.64
C VAL A 174 14.92 -13.76 -23.14
N GLN A 175 13.82 -13.12 -22.76
CA GLN A 175 13.85 -11.91 -21.97
C GLN A 175 13.62 -12.31 -20.50
N VAL A 176 14.63 -12.11 -19.69
CA VAL A 176 14.64 -12.38 -18.25
C VAL A 176 14.22 -11.10 -17.53
N ILE A 177 13.22 -11.21 -16.66
CA ILE A 177 12.81 -10.12 -15.77
C ILE A 177 13.42 -10.40 -14.41
N ASP A 178 14.43 -9.63 -14.05
CA ASP A 178 15.07 -9.68 -12.74
C ASP A 178 14.43 -8.62 -11.85
N MET A 179 13.64 -9.08 -10.88
CA MET A 179 13.00 -8.24 -9.89
C MET A 179 13.76 -8.40 -8.58
N ASP A 180 14.67 -7.46 -8.31
CA ASP A 180 15.34 -7.31 -7.02
C ASP A 180 14.28 -6.96 -5.96
N LEU A 181 13.71 -8.01 -5.35
CA LEU A 181 12.53 -7.94 -4.48
C LEU A 181 12.92 -8.42 -3.08
N GLU A 182 12.56 -7.67 -2.04
CA GLU A 182 12.78 -8.12 -0.67
C GLU A 182 11.77 -9.22 -0.29
N SER A 183 12.21 -10.27 0.41
CA SER A 183 11.29 -11.29 0.93
C SER A 183 10.39 -10.74 2.03
N GLY A 184 9.09 -11.01 1.91
CA GLY A 184 8.08 -10.43 2.79
C GLY A 184 6.72 -11.09 2.61
N SER A 185 5.81 -10.81 3.54
CA SER A 185 4.43 -11.27 3.47
C SER A 185 3.49 -10.25 4.11
N ILE A 186 2.39 -9.93 3.43
CA ILE A 186 1.38 -9.00 3.88
C ILE A 186 0.02 -9.67 3.80
N ALA A 187 -0.69 -9.72 4.93
CA ALA A 187 -2.09 -10.12 4.99
C ALA A 187 -2.95 -8.86 5.02
N SER A 188 -3.84 -8.71 4.04
CA SER A 188 -4.67 -7.51 3.91
C SER A 188 -6.08 -7.85 3.42
N SER A 189 -7.01 -6.96 3.72
CA SER A 189 -8.37 -6.95 3.14
C SER A 189 -8.69 -5.59 2.50
N GLY A 190 -7.65 -4.77 2.29
CA GLY A 190 -7.70 -3.45 1.69
C GLY A 190 -7.17 -3.45 0.26
N VAL A 191 -6.52 -2.35 -0.12
CA VAL A 191 -5.77 -2.26 -1.37
C VAL A 191 -4.28 -2.19 -0.99
N GLU A 192 -3.46 -2.96 -1.69
CA GLU A 192 -2.01 -2.94 -1.59
C GLU A 192 -1.44 -2.41 -2.93
N GLU A 193 -0.19 -1.97 -2.97
CA GLU A 193 0.40 -1.46 -4.21
C GLU A 193 1.75 -2.15 -4.48
N ILE A 194 1.91 -2.62 -5.71
CA ILE A 194 3.17 -3.20 -6.20
C ILE A 194 3.86 -2.17 -7.07
N TYR A 195 5.09 -1.83 -6.71
CA TYR A 195 5.98 -0.97 -7.47
C TYR A 195 6.98 -1.83 -8.24
N PHE A 196 7.26 -1.46 -9.48
CA PHE A 196 8.38 -1.97 -10.25
C PHE A 196 9.12 -0.80 -10.89
N THR A 197 10.39 -0.63 -10.52
CA THR A 197 11.28 0.40 -11.04
C THR A 197 12.26 -0.25 -11.99
N TYR A 198 12.06 -0.05 -13.29
CA TYR A 198 13.03 -0.42 -14.30
C TYR A 198 14.33 0.33 -14.08
N ARG A 199 15.46 -0.38 -14.09
CA ARG A 199 16.81 0.18 -13.98
C ARG A 199 17.53 0.14 -15.31
N SER A 200 17.59 -1.04 -15.94
CA SER A 200 18.34 -1.20 -17.18
C SER A 200 17.88 -2.42 -17.98
N SER A 201 18.31 -2.49 -19.23
CA SER A 201 18.24 -3.71 -20.02
C SER A 201 19.60 -4.01 -20.65
N THR A 202 20.07 -5.24 -20.45
CA THR A 202 21.38 -5.69 -20.92
C THR A 202 21.22 -6.92 -21.81
N THR A 203 21.73 -6.84 -23.04
CA THR A 203 21.88 -8.03 -23.88
C THR A 203 23.04 -8.88 -23.37
N ARG A 204 22.73 -10.01 -22.74
CA ARG A 204 23.71 -10.96 -22.21
C ARG A 204 24.35 -11.81 -23.31
N PHE A 205 23.58 -12.12 -24.35
CA PHE A 205 24.07 -12.86 -25.51
C PHE A 205 23.23 -12.54 -26.75
N SER A 206 23.88 -12.44 -27.89
CA SER A 206 23.21 -12.40 -29.19
C SER A 206 24.11 -13.04 -30.24
N GLY A 207 23.69 -14.17 -30.79
CA GLY A 207 24.50 -14.92 -31.75
C GLY A 207 23.95 -16.31 -32.03
N SER A 208 24.76 -17.13 -32.68
CA SER A 208 24.46 -18.54 -32.91
C SER A 208 25.12 -19.39 -31.82
N ALA A 209 24.40 -20.41 -31.37
CA ALA A 209 24.85 -21.43 -30.43
C ALA A 209 24.43 -22.81 -30.94
N SER A 210 25.16 -23.84 -30.51
CA SER A 210 24.82 -25.24 -30.71
C SER A 210 24.30 -25.83 -29.41
N ASP A 211 23.24 -26.64 -29.47
CA ASP A 211 22.68 -27.36 -28.32
C ASP A 211 22.43 -26.44 -27.10
N VAL A 212 21.26 -25.82 -27.06
CA VAL A 212 20.89 -24.87 -26.00
C VAL A 212 19.98 -25.55 -24.98
N SER A 213 20.33 -25.50 -23.69
CA SER A 213 19.45 -25.91 -22.59
C SER A 213 19.04 -24.69 -21.76
N LEU A 214 17.73 -24.56 -21.52
CA LEU A 214 17.12 -23.59 -20.63
C LEU A 214 16.56 -24.35 -19.41
N THR A 215 17.12 -24.08 -18.24
CA THR A 215 16.68 -24.66 -16.97
C THR A 215 15.99 -23.60 -16.12
N ILE A 216 14.79 -23.90 -15.61
CA ILE A 216 13.99 -23.04 -14.75
C ILE A 216 13.71 -23.78 -13.44
N ARG A 217 14.07 -23.15 -12.32
CA ARG A 217 13.69 -23.61 -10.98
C ARG A 217 12.41 -22.88 -10.56
N SER A 218 11.34 -23.64 -10.34
CA SER A 218 10.04 -23.11 -9.90
C SER A 218 9.29 -24.18 -9.11
N ASN A 219 8.43 -23.75 -8.17
CA ASN A 219 7.50 -24.63 -7.47
C ASN A 219 6.31 -25.06 -8.35
N TYR A 220 6.22 -24.50 -9.55
CA TYR A 220 5.12 -24.71 -10.50
C TYR A 220 5.63 -25.38 -11.79
N PRO A 221 6.31 -26.55 -11.70
CA PRO A 221 6.97 -27.16 -12.84
C PRO A 221 5.99 -27.61 -13.94
N ASP A 222 4.75 -27.97 -13.57
CA ASP A 222 3.72 -28.38 -14.53
C ASP A 222 3.31 -27.23 -15.45
N ALA A 223 3.16 -26.01 -14.91
CA ALA A 223 2.83 -24.81 -15.67
C ALA A 223 3.94 -24.46 -16.67
N TRP A 224 5.19 -24.42 -16.20
CA TRP A 224 6.37 -24.14 -17.03
C TRP A 224 6.61 -25.20 -18.11
N LYS A 225 6.48 -26.48 -17.76
CA LYS A 225 6.62 -27.59 -18.72
C LYS A 225 5.56 -27.50 -19.81
N ALA A 226 4.29 -27.30 -19.44
CA ALA A 226 3.19 -27.18 -20.39
C ALA A 226 3.42 -26.01 -21.34
N PHE A 227 3.83 -24.86 -20.82
CA PHE A 227 4.18 -23.67 -21.61
C PHE A 227 5.30 -23.94 -22.62
N LEU A 228 6.46 -24.45 -22.18
CA LEU A 228 7.61 -24.67 -23.06
C LEU A 228 7.29 -25.73 -24.14
N MET A 229 6.58 -26.79 -23.77
CA MET A 229 6.13 -27.81 -24.74
C MET A 229 5.19 -27.23 -25.79
N ASP A 230 4.20 -26.41 -25.38
CA ASP A 230 3.26 -25.79 -26.29
C ASP A 230 3.95 -24.80 -27.24
N ARG A 231 4.83 -23.95 -26.71
CA ARG A 231 5.58 -22.96 -27.51
C ARG A 231 6.51 -23.61 -28.54
N ALA A 232 7.23 -24.66 -28.17
CA ALA A 232 8.09 -25.38 -29.10
C ALA A 232 7.29 -26.05 -30.23
N LYS A 233 6.16 -26.69 -29.89
CA LYS A 233 5.26 -27.31 -30.88
C LYS A 233 4.64 -26.27 -31.82
N ASN A 234 4.13 -25.17 -31.26
CA ASN A 234 3.53 -24.09 -32.04
C ASN A 234 4.54 -23.35 -32.91
N ALA A 235 5.82 -23.33 -32.51
CA ALA A 235 6.93 -22.84 -33.34
C ALA A 235 7.35 -23.82 -34.46
N GLY A 236 6.75 -25.01 -34.54
CA GLY A 236 7.03 -26.00 -35.60
C GLY A 236 8.27 -26.87 -35.34
N PHE A 237 8.67 -27.04 -34.08
CA PHE A 237 9.82 -27.89 -33.73
C PHE A 237 9.42 -29.36 -33.74
N ASN A 238 10.30 -30.21 -34.27
CA ASN A 238 10.09 -31.65 -34.33
C ASN A 238 10.47 -32.32 -33.00
N ALA A 239 9.94 -33.52 -32.74
CA ALA A 239 10.25 -34.28 -31.52
C ALA A 239 11.75 -34.66 -31.37
N SER A 240 12.53 -34.58 -32.45
CA SER A 240 13.99 -34.78 -32.42
C SER A 240 14.78 -33.49 -32.23
N GLU A 241 14.12 -32.33 -32.26
CA GLU A 241 14.77 -31.01 -32.21
C GLU A 241 14.70 -30.38 -30.82
N PHE A 242 13.81 -30.87 -29.95
CA PHE A 242 13.72 -30.39 -28.58
C PHE A 242 13.23 -31.48 -27.62
N ASN A 243 13.51 -31.29 -26.35
CA ASN A 243 12.95 -32.08 -25.27
C ASN A 243 12.58 -31.15 -24.11
N VAL A 244 11.50 -31.48 -23.40
CA VAL A 244 11.13 -30.75 -22.16
C VAL A 244 10.94 -31.75 -21.04
N THR A 245 11.73 -31.63 -19.99
CA THR A 245 11.63 -32.46 -18.79
C THR A 245 11.22 -31.62 -17.59
N ALA A 246 10.56 -32.25 -16.62
CA ALA A 246 10.30 -31.66 -15.32
C ALA A 246 10.52 -32.74 -14.28
N SER A 247 11.55 -32.57 -13.48
CA SER A 247 11.85 -33.44 -12.34
C SER A 247 11.98 -32.59 -11.08
N GLN A 248 13.18 -32.05 -10.83
CA GLN A 248 13.43 -31.03 -9.81
C GLN A 248 13.36 -29.62 -10.39
N ASN A 249 13.87 -29.43 -11.61
CA ASN A 249 13.74 -28.22 -12.41
C ASN A 249 12.98 -28.55 -13.70
N VAL A 250 12.50 -27.52 -14.38
CA VAL A 250 11.98 -27.63 -15.75
C VAL A 250 13.11 -27.31 -16.72
N GLU A 251 13.40 -28.24 -17.62
CA GLU A 251 14.49 -28.11 -18.58
C GLU A 251 13.94 -28.20 -20.01
N LEU A 252 14.25 -27.22 -20.85
CA LEU A 252 14.03 -27.23 -22.28
C LEU A 252 15.39 -27.38 -22.97
N ASP A 253 15.61 -28.52 -23.61
CA ASP A 253 16.74 -28.76 -24.49
C ASP A 253 16.34 -28.49 -25.94
N ILE A 254 17.16 -27.75 -26.68
CA ILE A 254 17.01 -27.52 -28.12
C ILE A 254 18.28 -28.02 -28.80
N TYR A 255 18.16 -29.05 -29.62
CA TYR A 255 19.30 -29.74 -30.23
C TYR A 255 19.71 -29.12 -31.56
N GLY A 256 21.01 -28.98 -31.83
CA GLY A 256 21.61 -28.42 -33.04
C GLY A 256 21.72 -26.89 -33.02
N ASP A 257 21.90 -26.28 -34.19
CA ASP A 257 22.12 -24.84 -34.32
C ASP A 257 20.87 -24.01 -33.96
N VAL A 258 21.06 -23.02 -33.08
CA VAL A 258 20.05 -22.11 -32.56
C VAL A 258 20.57 -20.67 -32.61
N ILE A 259 19.76 -19.74 -33.11
CA ILE A 259 20.00 -18.31 -32.91
C ILE A 259 19.51 -17.98 -31.50
N LEU A 260 20.42 -17.66 -30.60
CA LEU A 260 20.13 -17.36 -29.20
C LEU A 260 20.24 -15.85 -28.96
N ASN A 261 19.19 -15.29 -28.38
CA ASN A 261 19.18 -13.92 -27.89
C ASN A 261 18.73 -13.92 -26.42
N VAL A 262 19.59 -13.44 -25.53
CA VAL A 262 19.31 -13.36 -24.09
C VAL A 262 19.39 -11.91 -23.67
N VAL A 263 18.28 -11.38 -23.21
CA VAL A 263 18.14 -10.01 -22.72
C VAL A 263 17.72 -10.10 -21.27
N GLU A 264 18.45 -9.42 -20.39
CA GLU A 264 18.07 -9.25 -19.00
C GLU A 264 17.49 -7.85 -18.83
N VAL A 265 16.37 -7.76 -18.13
CA VAL A 265 15.73 -6.51 -17.72
C VAL A 265 15.83 -6.48 -16.21
N ASP A 266 16.62 -5.54 -15.71
CA ASP A 266 16.88 -5.33 -14.29
C ASP A 266 15.90 -4.29 -13.76
N GLY A 267 15.19 -4.63 -12.69
CA GLY A 267 14.30 -3.72 -11.98
C GLY A 267 14.23 -3.99 -10.48
N ASP A 268 13.97 -2.93 -9.72
CA ASP A 268 13.72 -2.96 -8.28
C ASP A 268 12.21 -3.05 -8.06
N ALA A 269 11.76 -4.13 -7.44
CA ALA A 269 10.34 -4.35 -7.16
C ALA A 269 10.08 -4.24 -5.65
N ARG A 270 8.98 -3.60 -5.27
CA ARG A 270 8.61 -3.40 -3.86
C ARG A 270 7.11 -3.55 -3.68
N ILE A 271 6.70 -4.15 -2.56
CA ILE A 271 5.29 -4.23 -2.18
C ILE A 271 5.08 -3.36 -0.95
N ARG A 272 4.05 -2.52 -0.99
CA ARG A 272 3.67 -1.67 0.13
C ARG A 272 2.15 -1.71 0.31
N PRO A 273 1.65 -1.71 1.56
CA PRO A 273 0.25 -1.38 1.77
C PRO A 273 -0.07 -0.01 1.18
N VAL A 274 -1.28 0.21 0.69
CA VAL A 274 -1.71 1.57 0.29
C VAL A 274 -1.71 2.52 1.50
N ILE A 275 -1.57 1.98 2.71
CA ILE A 275 -1.25 2.72 3.94
C ILE A 275 0.16 3.37 3.89
N GLU A 276 1.06 2.87 3.03
CA GLU A 276 2.44 3.32 2.80
C GLU A 276 2.72 3.89 1.40
N ALA A 277 1.73 4.08 0.53
CA ALA A 277 1.84 4.92 -0.69
C ALA A 277 1.97 6.43 -0.38
N ILE A 278 2.46 6.72 0.81
CA ILE A 278 2.75 8.03 1.38
C ILE A 278 4.27 8.23 1.57
N GLU A 279 5.10 7.21 1.30
CA GLU A 279 6.56 7.37 1.30
C GLU A 279 7.08 7.66 -0.12
N PRO A 280 7.93 8.70 -0.31
CA PRO A 280 8.28 9.29 -1.59
C PRO A 280 9.09 8.35 -2.50
N THR A 281 8.93 8.54 -3.81
CA THR A 281 9.66 7.86 -4.87
C THR A 281 11.16 8.13 -4.78
N TRP A 282 11.97 7.08 -4.77
CA TRP A 282 13.43 7.16 -4.88
C TRP A 282 13.83 7.70 -6.26
N THR A 283 14.65 8.74 -6.30
CA THR A 283 15.45 9.08 -7.49
C THR A 283 16.92 9.10 -7.11
N PRO A 284 17.81 8.41 -7.83
CA PRO A 284 19.23 8.42 -7.51
C PRO A 284 19.84 9.80 -7.81
N GLY A 285 20.28 10.51 -6.76
CA GLY A 285 21.14 11.70 -6.87
C GLY A 285 20.68 12.99 -6.18
N GLY A 286 19.55 13.01 -5.48
CA GLY A 286 19.08 14.14 -4.66
C GLY A 286 18.32 13.62 -3.45
N GLY A 287 18.27 14.40 -2.37
CA GLY A 287 17.61 14.00 -1.12
C GLY A 287 16.18 13.52 -1.30
N ILE A 288 15.73 12.72 -0.33
CA ILE A 288 14.34 12.31 -0.13
C ILE A 288 13.46 13.57 -0.34
N SER A 289 12.45 13.59 -1.21
CA SER A 289 11.67 14.81 -1.44
C SER A 289 10.19 14.48 -1.50
N TRP A 290 9.42 14.98 -0.53
CA TRP A 290 8.01 15.22 -0.75
C TRP A 290 7.98 16.54 -1.49
N ASP A 291 7.39 16.63 -2.69
CA ASP A 291 7.37 17.89 -3.46
C ASP A 291 7.05 19.12 -2.58
N CYS A 292 6.20 18.94 -1.56
CA CYS A 292 6.28 19.70 -0.30
C CYS A 292 5.54 18.99 0.87
N GLY A 293 5.94 19.27 2.11
CA GLY A 293 5.36 18.70 3.33
C GLY A 293 6.39 18.43 4.45
N GLY A 294 5.95 17.74 5.49
CA GLY A 294 6.80 17.30 6.60
C GLY A 294 6.18 16.15 7.39
N TRP A 295 7.02 15.25 7.91
CA TRP A 295 6.59 14.08 8.68
C TRP A 295 7.49 13.86 9.89
N TRP A 296 6.93 14.08 11.07
CA TRP A 296 7.59 13.86 12.35
C TRP A 296 6.96 12.65 13.04
N LYS A 297 7.64 11.51 12.98
CA LYS A 297 7.23 10.28 13.68
C LYS A 297 7.15 10.48 15.18
N LEU A 298 8.07 11.29 15.73
CA LEU A 298 8.20 11.58 17.16
C LEU A 298 8.48 10.31 17.98
N ASP A 299 9.28 9.39 17.42
CA ASP A 299 9.65 8.10 18.00
C ASP A 299 11.15 7.99 18.36
N GLU A 300 11.92 9.07 18.23
CA GLU A 300 13.38 9.08 18.42
C GLU A 300 13.82 8.74 19.85
N GLY A 301 12.95 8.98 20.83
CA GLY A 301 13.14 8.56 22.23
C GLY A 301 14.22 9.31 23.02
N SER A 302 15.01 10.18 22.38
CA SER A 302 16.01 11.03 23.05
C SER A 302 16.44 12.24 22.21
N GLY A 303 17.14 13.20 22.83
CA GLY A 303 17.66 14.39 22.15
C GLY A 303 16.69 15.57 22.08
N THR A 304 17.06 16.62 21.34
CA THR A 304 16.29 17.87 21.23
C THR A 304 15.80 18.14 19.81
N THR A 305 15.82 17.13 18.94
CA THR A 305 15.47 17.25 17.52
C THR A 305 14.31 16.33 17.22
N ALA A 306 13.26 16.88 16.59
CA ALA A 306 12.22 16.11 15.94
C ALA A 306 12.61 15.97 14.47
N THR A 307 12.95 14.75 14.06
CA THR A 307 13.48 14.46 12.73
C THR A 307 12.34 14.45 11.72
N ASP A 308 12.52 15.15 10.61
CA ASP A 308 11.60 15.07 9.49
C ASP A 308 11.97 13.83 8.66
N SER A 309 11.08 12.84 8.66
CA SER A 309 11.17 11.64 7.84
C SER A 309 10.62 11.85 6.43
N SER A 310 10.14 13.06 6.11
CA SER A 310 9.67 13.36 4.77
C SER A 310 10.82 13.52 3.78
N GLY A 311 12.00 13.93 4.23
CA GLY A 311 13.11 14.23 3.33
C GLY A 311 13.28 15.68 2.94
N ASN A 312 12.29 16.53 3.24
CA ASN A 312 12.40 17.97 3.03
C ASN A 312 13.32 18.67 4.03
N ASP A 313 14.05 17.90 4.85
CA ASP A 313 14.93 18.38 5.91
C ASP A 313 14.25 19.39 6.85
N ASN A 314 12.92 19.29 7.03
CA ASN A 314 12.13 20.17 7.90
C ASN A 314 12.24 19.75 9.37
N HIS A 315 13.47 19.55 9.85
CA HIS A 315 13.74 19.14 11.23
C HIS A 315 13.22 20.19 12.23
N GLY A 316 12.58 19.70 13.29
CA GLY A 316 12.09 20.51 14.40
C GLY A 316 13.07 20.56 15.57
N THR A 317 13.09 21.68 16.29
CA THR A 317 13.75 21.81 17.59
C THR A 317 12.73 21.65 18.71
N ILE A 318 13.04 20.79 19.68
CA ILE A 318 12.19 20.50 20.84
C ILE A 318 12.50 21.50 21.96
N HIS A 319 11.46 22.12 22.51
CA HIS A 319 11.54 23.04 23.62
C HIS A 319 10.65 22.57 24.76
N GLY A 320 11.26 22.15 25.88
CA GLY A 320 10.57 21.73 27.11
C GLY A 320 9.96 20.33 27.05
N ALA A 321 9.35 19.95 25.93
CA ALA A 321 8.71 18.65 25.74
C ALA A 321 9.70 17.48 25.96
N THR A 322 9.20 16.39 26.52
CA THR A 322 10.01 15.24 26.93
C THR A 322 9.61 13.95 26.22
N TRP A 323 10.57 13.10 25.89
CA TRP A 323 10.30 11.79 25.31
C TRP A 323 9.66 10.84 26.32
N SER A 324 8.69 10.05 25.84
CA SER A 324 8.10 8.92 26.56
C SER A 324 7.89 7.79 25.57
N SER A 325 8.36 6.57 25.88
CA SER A 325 8.40 5.37 25.02
C SER A 325 7.62 5.45 23.69
N GLY A 326 8.24 6.03 22.66
CA GLY A 326 7.69 6.10 21.29
C GLY A 326 6.80 7.31 20.95
N TYR A 327 6.74 8.35 21.77
CA TYR A 327 6.03 9.62 21.49
C TYR A 327 6.61 10.80 22.27
N LEU A 328 6.19 12.03 21.92
CA LEU A 328 6.61 13.26 22.59
C LEU A 328 5.51 13.80 23.53
N HIS A 329 5.87 14.06 24.78
CA HIS A 329 4.98 14.54 25.84
C HIS A 329 5.10 16.06 26.02
N PHE A 330 3.95 16.73 26.14
CA PHE A 330 3.77 18.16 26.31
C PHE A 330 2.99 18.46 27.59
N ASP A 331 3.51 19.34 28.44
CA ASP A 331 2.97 19.61 29.78
C ASP A 331 1.82 20.63 29.84
N GLY A 332 1.51 21.30 28.73
CA GLY A 332 0.50 22.34 28.64
C GLY A 332 0.90 23.72 29.16
N SER A 333 2.18 23.98 29.42
CA SER A 333 2.67 25.25 29.99
C SER A 333 3.57 26.02 29.03
N ASN A 334 4.63 25.38 28.54
CA ASN A 334 5.65 26.03 27.70
C ASN A 334 6.27 25.10 26.64
N ASP A 335 5.74 23.89 26.51
CA ASP A 335 6.28 22.83 25.64
C ASP A 335 5.85 22.97 24.18
N TYR A 336 6.79 22.80 23.25
CA TYR A 336 6.50 22.77 21.81
C TYR A 336 7.67 22.21 20.99
N VAL A 337 7.38 21.82 19.75
CA VAL A 337 8.39 21.63 18.70
C VAL A 337 8.30 22.80 17.74
N SER A 338 9.44 23.38 17.35
CA SER A 338 9.50 24.45 16.35
C SER A 338 10.24 23.97 15.11
N ILE A 339 9.53 23.98 13.99
CA ILE A 339 10.07 23.67 12.67
C ILE A 339 10.27 25.01 11.94
N PRO A 340 11.50 25.33 11.52
CA PRO A 340 11.79 26.55 10.76
C PRO A 340 10.90 26.68 9.53
N ASP A 341 10.69 27.92 9.12
CA ASP A 341 10.01 28.21 7.85
C ASP A 341 10.79 27.64 6.66
N ASN A 342 10.05 27.10 5.67
CA ASN A 342 10.58 26.50 4.46
C ASN A 342 9.49 26.55 3.37
N ASP A 343 9.90 26.74 2.11
CA ASP A 343 8.98 26.75 0.96
C ASP A 343 8.17 25.43 0.86
N SER A 344 8.75 24.32 1.30
CA SER A 344 8.07 23.01 1.38
C SER A 344 6.98 22.94 2.46
N LEU A 345 6.77 23.99 3.26
CA LEU A 345 5.69 24.10 4.25
C LEU A 345 4.69 25.20 3.88
N GLU A 346 4.72 25.67 2.63
CA GLU A 346 3.89 26.73 2.04
C GLU A 346 2.93 26.20 0.95
N PRO A 347 1.98 25.31 1.29
CA PRO A 347 0.99 24.84 0.34
C PRO A 347 0.10 25.99 -0.14
N GLN A 348 -0.34 25.93 -1.41
CA GLN A 348 -1.22 26.95 -2.00
C GLN A 348 -2.60 26.42 -2.39
N ASP A 349 -2.68 25.23 -2.98
CA ASP A 349 -3.93 24.73 -3.58
C ASP A 349 -4.73 23.85 -2.61
N ALA A 350 -4.04 23.01 -1.85
CA ALA A 350 -4.63 22.06 -0.92
C ALA A 350 -3.65 21.74 0.23
N ILE A 351 -4.17 21.28 1.36
CA ILE A 351 -3.34 20.86 2.50
C ILE A 351 -4.05 19.74 3.27
N THR A 352 -3.27 18.81 3.82
CA THR A 352 -3.72 17.91 4.88
C THR A 352 -2.80 18.01 6.09
N LEU A 353 -3.38 18.20 7.26
CA LEU A 353 -2.73 18.12 8.57
C LEU A 353 -3.20 16.85 9.25
N ALA A 354 -2.30 16.04 9.81
CA ALA A 354 -2.68 14.83 10.55
C ALA A 354 -1.76 14.60 11.75
N ALA A 355 -2.31 14.04 12.83
CA ALA A 355 -1.53 13.57 13.97
C ALA A 355 -2.32 12.55 14.80
N TRP A 356 -1.60 11.67 15.49
CA TRP A 356 -2.14 10.94 16.63
C TRP A 356 -1.95 11.77 17.90
N VAL A 357 -3.02 11.89 18.68
CA VAL A 357 -3.05 12.70 19.90
C VAL A 357 -3.76 11.98 21.03
N LYS A 358 -3.22 12.13 22.25
CA LYS A 358 -3.88 11.67 23.48
C LYS A 358 -3.67 12.70 24.57
N TRP A 359 -4.76 13.12 25.20
CA TRP A 359 -4.71 14.04 26.33
C TRP A 359 -4.36 13.30 27.60
N GLU A 360 -3.49 13.88 28.41
CA GLU A 360 -3.16 13.33 29.73
C GLU A 360 -3.96 13.98 30.86
N ARG A 361 -4.69 15.06 30.56
CA ARG A 361 -5.67 15.70 31.44
C ARG A 361 -6.99 15.90 30.73
N ASP A 362 -8.05 16.18 31.47
CA ASP A 362 -9.32 16.61 30.88
C ASP A 362 -9.08 17.79 29.91
N PRO A 363 -9.34 17.62 28.59
CA PRO A 363 -9.07 18.65 27.59
C PRO A 363 -9.74 20.00 27.91
N SER A 364 -10.92 19.97 28.55
CA SER A 364 -11.69 21.16 28.92
C SER A 364 -11.02 22.03 29.98
N THR A 365 -10.05 21.48 30.71
CA THR A 365 -9.29 22.18 31.77
C THR A 365 -8.01 22.85 31.27
N GLY A 366 -7.60 22.55 30.03
CA GLY A 366 -6.40 23.11 29.41
C GLY A 366 -6.58 24.52 28.83
N HIS A 367 -5.58 24.98 28.08
CA HIS A 367 -5.68 26.23 27.34
C HIS A 367 -6.77 26.17 26.28
N ARG A 368 -7.64 27.18 26.21
CA ARG A 368 -8.60 27.33 25.10
C ARG A 368 -7.88 27.29 23.75
N TRP A 369 -8.44 26.53 22.81
CA TRP A 369 -7.83 26.28 21.49
C TRP A 369 -6.44 25.64 21.56
N ALA A 370 -6.24 24.66 22.45
CA ALA A 370 -4.99 23.92 22.53
C ALA A 370 -4.54 23.44 21.14
N ASN A 371 -3.34 23.83 20.70
CA ASN A 371 -2.87 23.62 19.33
C ASN A 371 -2.11 22.30 19.19
N ILE A 372 -2.40 21.55 18.13
CA ILE A 372 -1.70 20.32 17.76
C ILE A 372 -0.63 20.66 16.72
N ILE A 373 -1.05 21.27 15.59
CA ILE A 373 -0.18 21.73 14.50
C ILE A 373 -0.57 23.18 14.17
N SER A 374 0.39 24.08 14.01
CA SER A 374 0.11 25.51 13.77
C SER A 374 1.18 26.16 12.89
N LYS A 375 0.79 26.81 11.78
CA LYS A 375 1.64 27.78 11.08
C LYS A 375 0.93 29.12 11.02
N TYR A 376 1.56 30.16 11.57
CA TYR A 376 0.99 31.50 11.75
C TYR A 376 -0.42 31.56 12.38
N GLY A 377 -0.85 30.48 13.05
CA GLY A 377 -2.20 30.35 13.60
C GLY A 377 -3.28 30.35 12.52
N ASP A 378 -4.43 30.96 12.83
CA ASP A 378 -5.58 31.05 11.93
C ASP A 378 -5.38 32.08 10.79
N ASN A 379 -4.17 32.64 10.69
CA ASN A 379 -3.74 33.44 9.56
C ASN A 379 -3.13 32.59 8.44
N GLN A 380 -2.99 31.27 8.61
CA GLN A 380 -2.61 30.38 7.52
C GLN A 380 -3.25 28.99 7.68
N TYR A 381 -2.71 28.10 8.52
CA TYR A 381 -3.32 26.80 8.78
C TYR A 381 -3.05 26.32 10.20
N LEU A 382 -4.03 25.61 10.77
CA LEU A 382 -3.88 24.97 12.07
C LEU A 382 -4.79 23.74 12.23
N LEU A 383 -4.36 22.84 13.10
CA LEU A 383 -5.12 21.75 13.67
C LEU A 383 -5.07 21.89 15.20
N GLN A 384 -6.22 22.00 15.85
CA GLN A 384 -6.33 22.38 17.25
C GLN A 384 -7.61 21.85 17.88
N HIS A 385 -7.89 22.30 19.10
CA HIS A 385 -9.19 22.23 19.73
C HIS A 385 -10.06 23.46 19.43
N ASN A 386 -11.37 23.29 19.49
CA ASN A 386 -12.29 24.43 19.43
C ASN A 386 -12.19 25.31 20.70
N VAL A 387 -12.93 26.42 20.73
CA VAL A 387 -12.84 27.45 21.80
C VAL A 387 -12.96 26.91 23.24
N ASN A 388 -13.72 25.83 23.45
CA ASN A 388 -13.95 25.24 24.77
C ASN A 388 -13.19 23.92 24.95
N ASN A 389 -12.33 23.55 24.02
CA ASN A 389 -11.66 22.26 23.96
C ASN A 389 -12.58 21.04 23.98
N GLN A 390 -13.83 21.21 23.53
CA GLN A 390 -14.82 20.14 23.48
C GLN A 390 -14.73 19.30 22.20
N TYR A 391 -14.26 19.89 21.10
CA TYR A 391 -14.15 19.23 19.80
C TYR A 391 -12.81 19.55 19.15
N PHE A 392 -12.35 18.70 18.25
CA PHE A 392 -11.23 19.01 17.36
C PHE A 392 -11.65 20.05 16.33
N GLU A 393 -10.73 20.91 15.90
CA GLU A 393 -10.97 22.00 14.96
C GLU A 393 -9.81 22.12 13.97
N VAL A 394 -10.12 22.30 12.70
CA VAL A 394 -9.18 22.70 11.65
C VAL A 394 -9.60 24.04 11.11
N ALA A 395 -8.62 24.90 10.82
CA ALA A 395 -8.84 26.19 10.20
C ALA A 395 -7.78 26.47 9.14
N VAL A 396 -8.22 27.05 8.02
CA VAL A 396 -7.37 27.47 6.91
C VAL A 396 -7.76 28.88 6.50
N ARG A 397 -6.75 29.68 6.14
CA ARG A 397 -6.90 31.01 5.54
C ARG A 397 -6.45 31.01 4.09
N THR A 398 -7.30 31.52 3.23
CA THR A 398 -7.01 31.78 1.82
C THR A 398 -7.03 33.26 1.51
N ASP A 399 -6.64 33.60 0.29
CA ASP A 399 -6.81 34.94 -0.30
C ASP A 399 -8.28 35.40 -0.38
N ARG A 400 -9.26 34.49 -0.23
CA ARG A 400 -10.70 34.80 -0.19
C ARG A 400 -11.30 34.89 1.20
N GLY A 401 -10.57 34.49 2.24
CA GLY A 401 -11.04 34.57 3.62
C GLY A 401 -10.55 33.42 4.49
N ARG A 402 -11.14 33.30 5.68
CA ARG A 402 -10.83 32.23 6.63
C ARG A 402 -12.05 31.35 6.82
N SER A 403 -11.86 30.04 6.80
CA SER A 403 -12.88 29.07 7.23
C SER A 403 -12.32 28.11 8.27
N TYR A 404 -13.22 27.54 9.05
CA TYR A 404 -12.91 26.55 10.07
C TYR A 404 -14.14 25.66 10.29
N THR A 405 -13.88 24.41 10.65
CA THR A 405 -14.88 23.42 11.04
C THR A 405 -14.37 22.59 12.21
N TRP A 406 -15.28 21.97 12.96
CA TRP A 406 -14.97 21.15 14.12
C TRP A 406 -15.69 19.81 14.09
N SER A 407 -15.14 18.85 14.82
CA SER A 407 -15.65 17.49 14.96
C SER A 407 -16.93 17.45 15.80
N SER A 408 -17.64 16.32 15.72
CA SER A 408 -18.66 15.89 16.68
C SER A 408 -18.11 15.02 17.81
N THR A 409 -16.93 14.42 17.61
CA THR A 409 -16.24 13.63 18.63
C THR A 409 -15.69 14.52 19.74
N GLU A 410 -16.07 14.22 20.98
CA GLU A 410 -15.54 14.82 22.20
C GLU A 410 -14.34 14.00 22.70
N PRO A 411 -13.11 14.56 22.72
CA PRO A 411 -11.95 13.85 23.18
C PRO A 411 -11.99 13.59 24.67
N GLN A 412 -11.63 12.36 25.04
CA GLN A 412 -11.54 11.93 26.43
C GLN A 412 -10.09 11.85 26.89
N GLN A 413 -9.86 12.15 28.17
CA GLN A 413 -8.56 11.96 28.80
C GLN A 413 -8.12 10.49 28.68
N GLY A 414 -6.86 10.29 28.28
CA GLY A 414 -6.23 8.96 28.20
C GLY A 414 -6.58 8.16 26.94
N VAL A 415 -7.38 8.69 26.02
CA VAL A 415 -7.78 8.01 24.78
C VAL A 415 -6.99 8.56 23.60
N TRP A 416 -6.50 7.67 22.74
CA TRP A 416 -5.86 8.03 21.48
C TRP A 416 -6.90 8.37 20.42
N TYR A 417 -6.63 9.45 19.69
CA TYR A 417 -7.39 9.85 18.50
C TYR A 417 -6.42 10.14 17.36
N HIS A 418 -6.74 9.61 16.18
CA HIS A 418 -6.17 10.13 14.95
C HIS A 418 -7.03 11.30 14.49
N VAL A 419 -6.45 12.47 14.29
CA VAL A 419 -7.18 13.67 13.87
C VAL A 419 -6.54 14.19 12.59
N ALA A 420 -7.36 14.42 11.57
CA ALA A 420 -6.91 15.02 10.33
C ALA A 420 -7.80 16.18 9.88
N GLY A 421 -7.17 17.24 9.40
CA GLY A 421 -7.80 18.39 8.78
C GLY A 421 -7.38 18.51 7.33
N VAL A 422 -8.33 18.54 6.40
CA VAL A 422 -8.09 18.60 4.95
C VAL A 422 -8.67 19.89 4.39
N TYR A 423 -7.94 20.55 3.50
CA TYR A 423 -8.49 21.56 2.60
C TYR A 423 -8.20 21.15 1.16
N ASP A 424 -9.23 21.05 0.33
CA ASP A 424 -9.16 20.52 -1.03
C ASP A 424 -9.31 21.58 -2.14
N GLY A 425 -9.24 22.87 -1.76
CA GLY A 425 -9.50 23.99 -2.66
C GLY A 425 -10.97 24.43 -2.71
N SER A 426 -11.88 23.65 -2.13
CA SER A 426 -13.34 23.89 -2.14
C SER A 426 -14.01 23.84 -0.77
N GLU A 427 -13.49 23.04 0.16
CA GLU A 427 -13.93 22.98 1.55
C GLU A 427 -12.81 22.61 2.52
N VAL A 428 -12.98 23.02 3.77
CA VAL A 428 -12.20 22.54 4.91
C VAL A 428 -12.97 21.40 5.57
N ILE A 429 -12.33 20.26 5.77
CA ILE A 429 -12.93 19.01 6.22
C ILE A 429 -12.17 18.52 7.46
N ILE A 430 -12.89 17.98 8.45
CA ILE A 430 -12.28 17.33 9.61
C ILE A 430 -12.64 15.86 9.70
N TYR A 431 -11.64 15.05 10.03
CA TYR A 431 -11.73 13.62 10.23
C TYR A 431 -11.23 13.27 11.62
N VAL A 432 -11.91 12.32 12.26
CA VAL A 432 -11.48 11.71 13.52
C VAL A 432 -11.52 10.20 13.36
N ASN A 433 -10.44 9.51 13.72
CA ASN A 433 -10.28 8.07 13.57
C ASN A 433 -10.65 7.57 12.16
N GLY A 434 -10.20 8.30 11.14
CA GLY A 434 -10.43 7.95 9.73
C GLY A 434 -11.81 8.32 9.18
N THR A 435 -12.73 8.79 10.03
CA THR A 435 -14.12 9.09 9.63
C THR A 435 -14.32 10.58 9.43
N ARG A 436 -14.89 10.99 8.30
CA ARG A 436 -15.27 12.38 8.02
C ARG A 436 -16.42 12.81 8.93
N GLU A 437 -16.22 13.83 9.75
CA GLU A 437 -17.24 14.29 10.70
C GLU A 437 -17.93 15.59 10.30
N SER A 438 -17.19 16.52 9.68
CA SER A 438 -17.74 17.82 9.32
C SER A 438 -16.94 18.48 8.20
N SER A 439 -17.59 19.41 7.49
CA SER A 439 -16.92 20.24 6.49
C SER A 439 -17.53 21.63 6.38
N ARG A 440 -16.78 22.56 5.79
CA ARG A 440 -17.24 23.92 5.52
C ARG A 440 -16.58 24.48 4.26
N GLY A 441 -17.39 25.01 3.35
CA GLY A 441 -16.91 25.62 2.12
C GLY A 441 -15.87 26.72 2.34
N LEU A 442 -14.82 26.70 1.54
CA LEU A 442 -13.76 27.70 1.46
C LEU A 442 -13.12 27.58 0.07
N THR A 443 -12.83 28.70 -0.58
CA THR A 443 -12.17 28.68 -1.90
C THR A 443 -10.97 29.61 -1.88
N GLY A 444 -10.13 29.51 -2.90
CA GLY A 444 -8.95 30.36 -3.06
C GLY A 444 -7.66 29.67 -2.64
N ASN A 445 -6.55 30.38 -2.81
CA ASN A 445 -5.22 29.86 -2.48
C ASN A 445 -4.90 30.13 -1.02
N ILE A 446 -4.33 29.15 -0.33
CA ILE A 446 -3.85 29.28 1.05
C ILE A 446 -2.83 30.43 1.11
N THR A 447 -2.95 31.29 2.11
CA THR A 447 -2.00 32.41 2.29
C THR A 447 -0.67 31.90 2.84
N THR A 448 0.44 32.46 2.37
CA THR A 448 1.78 32.10 2.84
C THR A 448 2.25 32.93 4.04
N SER A 449 3.24 32.46 4.80
CA SER A 449 3.80 33.21 5.94
C SER A 449 5.19 32.74 6.35
N SER A 450 6.11 33.67 6.58
CA SER A 450 7.45 33.34 7.10
C SER A 450 7.49 32.89 8.57
N SER A 451 6.35 32.45 9.13
CA SER A 451 6.27 31.94 10.49
C SER A 451 6.66 30.46 10.53
N PRO A 452 7.31 29.99 11.61
CA PRO A 452 7.59 28.57 11.78
C PRO A 452 6.29 27.75 11.90
N VAL A 453 6.39 26.46 11.60
CA VAL A 453 5.39 25.48 12.05
C VAL A 453 5.71 25.12 13.49
N ASN A 454 4.70 25.10 14.35
CA ASN A 454 4.83 24.59 15.72
C ASN A 454 3.93 23.39 15.94
N LEU A 455 4.46 22.40 16.66
CA LEU A 455 3.68 21.32 17.26
C LEU A 455 3.46 21.65 18.74
N GLY A 456 2.24 21.46 19.24
CA GLY A 456 1.90 21.62 20.65
C GLY A 456 1.66 23.07 21.13
N ARG A 457 1.75 24.08 20.25
CA ARG A 457 1.38 25.48 20.57
C ARG A 457 1.02 26.28 19.33
N ARG A 458 0.40 27.45 19.52
CA ARG A 458 0.15 28.40 18.43
C ARG A 458 1.42 29.12 18.00
N ALA A 459 1.70 29.14 16.70
CA ALA A 459 2.90 29.79 16.15
C ALA A 459 2.88 31.33 16.16
N TRP A 460 1.71 31.96 16.18
CA TRP A 460 1.60 33.42 16.08
C TRP A 460 1.99 34.16 17.37
N THR A 461 1.30 33.86 18.47
CA THR A 461 1.44 34.56 19.75
C THR A 461 2.25 33.78 20.78
N GLY A 462 2.60 32.52 20.49
CA GLY A 462 3.34 31.66 21.42
C GLY A 462 2.51 31.27 22.64
N ASP A 463 1.23 30.95 22.45
CA ASP A 463 0.27 30.55 23.48
C ASP A 463 -0.47 29.25 23.09
N ARG A 464 -1.48 28.86 23.87
CA ARG A 464 -2.37 27.72 23.61
C ARG A 464 -1.68 26.35 23.58
N TYR A 465 -0.92 26.11 24.63
CA TYR A 465 -0.12 24.90 24.80
C TYR A 465 -0.98 23.64 24.94
N PHE A 466 -0.54 22.58 24.28
CA PHE A 466 -1.12 21.24 24.33
C PHE A 466 -0.68 20.51 25.61
N ASN A 467 -1.61 19.79 26.25
CA ASN A 467 -1.34 19.00 27.46
C ASN A 467 -1.64 17.52 27.18
N GLY A 468 -0.61 16.77 26.82
CA GLY A 468 -0.72 15.37 26.45
C GLY A 468 0.42 14.91 25.56
N VAL A 469 0.17 13.89 24.75
CA VAL A 469 1.16 13.34 23.82
C VAL A 469 0.74 13.52 22.36
N ILE A 470 1.71 13.82 21.51
CA ILE A 470 1.58 13.86 20.05
C ILE A 470 2.50 12.80 19.45
N TYR A 471 1.98 12.07 18.47
CA TYR A 471 2.70 11.05 17.72
C TYR A 471 2.38 11.20 16.24
N ASP A 472 3.34 10.85 15.37
CA ASP A 472 3.14 10.75 13.92
C ASP A 472 2.47 12.00 13.30
N ALA A 473 3.06 13.17 13.54
CA ALA A 473 2.56 14.45 13.02
C ALA A 473 2.97 14.62 11.55
N ARG A 474 2.01 14.99 10.70
CA ARG A 474 2.19 15.06 9.24
C ARG A 474 1.57 16.30 8.64
N ILE A 475 2.24 16.85 7.62
CA ILE A 475 1.74 17.89 6.73
C ILE A 475 1.93 17.42 5.29
N TYR A 476 0.84 17.43 4.53
CA TYR A 476 0.82 17.17 3.09
C TYR A 476 0.39 18.43 2.37
N CYS A 477 1.06 18.79 1.28
CA CYS A 477 0.62 19.85 0.37
C CYS A 477 -0.49 19.43 -0.62
N ARG A 478 -1.27 18.43 -0.26
CA ARG A 478 -2.40 17.94 -1.06
C ARG A 478 -3.54 17.55 -0.16
N ALA A 479 -4.74 17.48 -0.72
CA ALA A 479 -5.87 16.87 -0.05
C ALA A 479 -5.71 15.35 -0.11
N LEU A 480 -5.64 14.71 1.06
CA LEU A 480 -5.75 13.26 1.17
C LEU A 480 -7.21 12.84 0.96
N THR A 481 -7.37 11.74 0.23
CA THR A 481 -8.66 11.07 0.03
C THR A 481 -9.17 10.43 1.33
N PRO A 482 -10.47 10.16 1.46
CA PRO A 482 -11.02 9.47 2.63
C PRO A 482 -10.32 8.13 2.94
N SER A 483 -9.93 7.37 1.91
CA SER A 483 -9.20 6.10 2.07
C SER A 483 -7.79 6.31 2.64
N GLU A 484 -7.06 7.33 2.16
CA GLU A 484 -5.74 7.68 2.70
C GLU A 484 -5.84 8.16 4.16
N ILE A 485 -6.86 8.94 4.51
CA ILE A 485 -7.11 9.34 5.90
C ILE A 485 -7.45 8.14 6.80
N GLN A 486 -8.25 7.19 6.29
CA GLN A 486 -8.59 5.97 7.01
C GLN A 486 -7.36 5.07 7.22
N ALA A 487 -6.49 5.00 6.23
CA ALA A 487 -5.22 4.31 6.31
C ALA A 487 -4.33 4.88 7.44
N LEU A 488 -4.13 6.20 7.48
CA LEU A 488 -3.38 6.86 8.56
C LEU A 488 -3.97 6.56 9.95
N ALA A 489 -5.29 6.50 10.05
CA ALA A 489 -5.99 6.19 11.29
C ALA A 489 -5.93 4.71 11.71
N SER A 490 -5.45 3.83 10.84
CA SER A 490 -5.39 2.38 11.09
C SER A 490 -4.07 1.92 11.73
N SER A 491 -3.10 2.82 11.85
CA SER A 491 -1.79 2.59 12.49
C SER A 491 -1.70 3.30 13.85
N PRO A 492 -2.32 2.76 14.92
CA PRO A 492 -2.29 3.39 16.23
C PRO A 492 -0.87 3.40 16.83
N PRO A 493 -0.56 4.34 17.73
CA PRO A 493 0.71 4.38 18.45
C PRO A 493 0.93 3.12 19.29
N PRO A 494 2.20 2.74 19.54
CA PRO A 494 2.57 1.54 20.31
C PRO A 494 2.15 1.54 21.78
#